data_AF-A0A8C4QHK1-F1
#
_entry.id   AF-A0A8C4QHK1-F1
#
_cell.length_a   1.000
_cell.length_b   1.000
_cell.length_c   1.000
_cell.angle_alpha   90.00
_cell.angle_beta   90.00
_cell.angle_gamma   90.00
#
_symmetry.space_group_name_H-M   'P 1'
#
loop_
_entity.id
_entity.type
_entity.pdbx_description
1 polymer ?
#
loop_
_entity_poly.entity_id
_entity_poly.type
_entity_poly.pdbx_seq_one_letter_code
_entity_poly.pdbx_strand_id
1 'polypeptide(L)'
;MSDLAYSMYASCVTECNVNVHKNCVENLPTCCKIKHKVTNCTQNNTMDNSPAMTIPSDELEGFEADSWSSSVSASFLQQQENSEVKRQDIIYELMQTEMHHVHNLHVMADVFADGMYKLLGFDEATVERLFPCQRELEEAHDAFLKQLYERWRCCVEEYGGGPNFIMHRIGDILVQQFSETSAKTLIDIYGEFCSRHKEAVDLYKALMSRKSFQSFINKQSQNPKLRRKGVQECMLLVTQRITKYPTLLGELLKHTKDDTEEHADVSKSLVLIKNIIKAVDERVHKRQTLIDFARRTDSKVQCRTKDGRVFKHADLLALGRRLLYDGNFNWRVSSGRIKDVHVLLMSDVMVFLQEKDQKYVFPSMKAAVISLHKMLVREVANEERAMFLISAAAHAEIYELHLQTKMERNIWMERIRQAVER
;
A
#
# COMPACT_ATOMS: atom_id res chain seq x y z
N MET A 1 -12.33 14.10 9.36
CA MET A 1 -12.03 12.98 8.43
C MET A 1 -11.71 13.46 7.01
N SER A 2 -11.49 14.77 6.78
CA SER A 2 -11.21 15.36 5.45
C SER A 2 -9.73 15.41 5.04
N ASP A 3 -8.78 15.30 5.96
CA ASP A 3 -7.34 15.49 5.63
C ASP A 3 -6.61 14.21 5.18
N LEU A 4 -7.10 13.02 5.53
CA LEU A 4 -6.43 11.75 5.18
C LEU A 4 -6.56 11.40 3.68
N ALA A 5 -7.78 11.53 3.13
CA ALA A 5 -8.00 11.37 1.70
C ALA A 5 -7.32 12.52 0.93
N TYR A 6 -7.29 13.74 1.50
CA TYR A 6 -6.64 14.88 0.87
C TYR A 6 -5.12 14.76 0.85
N SER A 7 -4.45 14.12 1.82
CA SER A 7 -2.99 13.88 1.77
C SER A 7 -2.60 12.90 0.65
N MET A 8 -3.27 11.74 0.59
CA MET A 8 -3.04 10.76 -0.49
C MET A 8 -3.42 11.33 -1.86
N TYR A 9 -4.46 12.15 -1.93
CA TYR A 9 -4.94 12.78 -3.17
C TYR A 9 -4.09 14.00 -3.58
N ALA A 10 -3.71 14.88 -2.66
CA ALA A 10 -2.92 16.09 -2.94
C ALA A 10 -1.47 15.76 -3.32
N SER A 11 -0.90 14.67 -2.79
CA SER A 11 0.39 14.15 -3.26
C SER A 11 0.32 13.67 -4.74
N CYS A 12 -0.85 13.18 -5.18
CA CYS A 12 -1.06 12.69 -6.55
C CYS A 12 -1.51 13.77 -7.56
N VAL A 13 -2.06 14.90 -7.12
CA VAL A 13 -2.81 15.84 -7.99
C VAL A 13 -2.09 17.19 -8.25
N THR A 14 -0.91 17.42 -7.67
CA THR A 14 -0.24 18.74 -7.73
C THR A 14 0.33 19.18 -9.10
N GLU A 15 0.13 18.42 -10.18
CA GLU A 15 0.56 18.84 -11.53
C GLU A 15 -0.52 18.65 -12.62
N CYS A 16 -1.79 18.95 -12.31
CA CYS A 16 -2.78 19.12 -13.37
C CYS A 16 -2.67 20.51 -13.99
N ASN A 17 -2.38 20.57 -15.30
CA ASN A 17 -2.16 21.80 -16.06
C ASN A 17 -3.41 22.71 -16.00
N VAL A 18 -3.27 23.86 -15.31
CA VAL A 18 -4.36 24.83 -15.01
C VAL A 18 -5.05 25.37 -16.27
N ASN A 19 -4.44 25.22 -17.46
CA ASN A 19 -5.03 25.66 -18.73
C ASN A 19 -6.07 24.70 -19.34
N VAL A 20 -6.33 23.51 -18.76
CA VAL A 20 -7.28 22.52 -19.33
C VAL A 20 -8.61 22.40 -18.55
N HIS A 21 -8.71 22.87 -17.31
CA HIS A 21 -9.95 22.72 -16.52
C HIS A 21 -10.29 23.98 -15.69
N LYS A 22 -11.11 24.88 -16.26
CA LYS A 22 -11.69 26.02 -15.54
C LYS A 22 -12.80 25.66 -14.52
N ASN A 23 -13.24 24.40 -14.46
CA ASN A 23 -14.43 23.99 -13.69
C ASN A 23 -14.16 23.04 -12.50
N CYS A 24 -12.91 22.83 -12.07
CA CYS A 24 -12.59 21.86 -11.02
C CYS A 24 -12.68 22.38 -9.57
N VAL A 25 -13.00 23.67 -9.34
CA VAL A 25 -13.05 24.22 -7.97
C VAL A 25 -14.47 24.15 -7.37
N GLU A 26 -15.53 23.93 -8.17
CA GLU A 26 -16.92 24.06 -7.68
C GLU A 26 -17.80 22.82 -7.84
N ASN A 27 -17.30 21.68 -8.34
CA ASN A 27 -18.13 20.47 -8.47
C ASN A 27 -17.44 19.22 -7.90
N LEU A 28 -17.80 18.84 -6.69
CA LEU A 28 -17.68 17.46 -6.20
C LEU A 28 -18.52 16.56 -7.14
N PRO A 29 -17.98 15.50 -7.76
CA PRO A 29 -18.81 14.62 -8.56
C PRO A 29 -19.73 13.83 -7.64
N THR A 30 -21.01 14.14 -7.72
CA THR A 30 -22.11 13.28 -7.31
C THR A 30 -22.02 12.02 -8.18
N CYS A 31 -21.47 10.94 -7.64
CA CYS A 31 -21.50 9.64 -8.30
C CYS A 31 -22.93 9.09 -8.19
N CYS A 32 -23.76 9.39 -9.20
CA CYS A 32 -25.08 8.80 -9.37
C CYS A 32 -25.39 8.67 -10.87
N LYS A 33 -25.58 7.41 -11.29
CA LYS A 33 -26.29 6.96 -12.51
C LYS A 33 -25.58 7.14 -13.86
N ILE A 34 -24.80 6.14 -14.25
CA ILE A 34 -24.61 5.80 -15.67
C ILE A 34 -25.30 4.45 -15.92
N LYS A 35 -26.41 4.48 -16.67
CA LYS A 35 -27.11 3.28 -17.14
C LYS A 35 -26.22 2.55 -18.14
N HIS A 36 -25.83 1.31 -17.84
CA HIS A 36 -25.19 0.42 -18.80
C HIS A 36 -26.23 -0.17 -19.75
N LYS A 37 -26.00 -0.04 -21.06
CA LYS A 37 -26.75 -0.74 -22.11
C LYS A 37 -25.90 -1.94 -22.54
N VAL A 38 -26.29 -3.13 -22.10
CA VAL A 38 -25.67 -4.41 -22.46
C VAL A 38 -25.80 -4.62 -23.98
N THR A 39 -24.71 -4.96 -24.65
CA THR A 39 -24.73 -5.43 -26.03
C THR A 39 -23.87 -6.69 -26.11
N ASN A 40 -24.50 -7.83 -26.40
CA ASN A 40 -23.86 -9.14 -26.50
C ASN A 40 -22.77 -9.16 -27.58
N CYS A 41 -21.60 -9.71 -27.26
CA CYS A 41 -20.58 -10.00 -28.26
C CYS A 41 -20.06 -11.43 -28.09
N THR A 42 -20.05 -12.15 -29.20
CA THR A 42 -19.81 -13.59 -29.33
C THR A 42 -18.35 -13.96 -29.06
N GLN A 43 -18.18 -15.10 -28.39
CA GLN A 43 -16.92 -15.72 -27.99
C GLN A 43 -16.03 -16.12 -29.18
N ASN A 44 -14.71 -15.98 -29.02
CA ASN A 44 -13.72 -16.80 -29.71
C ASN A 44 -12.57 -17.12 -28.73
N ASN A 45 -12.47 -18.41 -28.38
CA ASN A 45 -11.49 -18.97 -27.45
C ASN A 45 -10.09 -19.04 -28.08
N THR A 46 -9.07 -18.70 -27.29
CA THR A 46 -7.74 -19.34 -27.39
C THR A 46 -7.22 -19.59 -25.97
N MET A 47 -6.83 -20.85 -25.72
CA MET A 47 -6.30 -21.36 -24.46
C MET A 47 -4.87 -20.87 -24.23
N ASP A 48 -4.52 -20.56 -22.98
CA ASP A 48 -3.17 -20.84 -22.48
C ASP A 48 -3.19 -21.10 -20.96
N ASN A 49 -2.39 -22.08 -20.55
CA ASN A 49 -2.37 -22.73 -19.25
C ASN A 49 -1.42 -22.04 -18.26
N SER A 50 -1.89 -21.70 -17.06
CA SER A 50 -1.06 -21.56 -15.86
C SER A 50 -1.91 -21.84 -14.60
N PRO A 51 -1.43 -22.59 -13.59
CA PRO A 51 -2.25 -23.00 -12.46
C PRO A 51 -2.23 -21.93 -11.37
N ALA A 52 -2.90 -20.81 -11.60
CA ALA A 52 -3.50 -20.04 -10.52
C ALA A 52 -4.97 -20.49 -10.45
N MET A 53 -5.52 -20.72 -9.25
CA MET A 53 -6.97 -20.87 -9.09
C MET A 53 -7.62 -19.50 -9.32
N THR A 54 -7.63 -19.06 -10.57
CA THR A 54 -8.46 -17.96 -11.04
C THR A 54 -9.88 -18.48 -10.99
N ILE A 55 -10.74 -17.82 -10.20
CA ILE A 55 -12.19 -18.02 -10.27
C ILE A 55 -12.56 -17.94 -11.77
N PRO A 56 -13.12 -19.00 -12.38
CA PRO A 56 -13.41 -19.03 -13.80
C PRO A 56 -14.14 -17.75 -14.22
N SER A 57 -13.83 -17.21 -15.40
CA SER A 57 -14.49 -16.00 -15.92
C SER A 57 -16.02 -16.10 -15.94
N ASP A 58 -16.56 -17.32 -15.98
CA ASP A 58 -18.00 -17.62 -15.93
C ASP A 58 -18.59 -17.54 -14.50
N GLU A 59 -17.79 -17.68 -13.43
CA GLU A 59 -18.26 -17.54 -12.03
C GLU A 59 -18.34 -16.06 -11.58
N LEU A 60 -17.72 -15.13 -12.31
CA LEU A 60 -17.90 -13.68 -12.15
C LEU A 60 -19.26 -13.17 -12.66
N GLU A 61 -20.07 -14.01 -13.32
CA GLU A 61 -21.42 -13.66 -13.80
C GLU A 61 -22.45 -13.48 -12.66
N GLY A 62 -22.07 -13.74 -11.39
CA GLY A 62 -22.98 -13.66 -10.23
C GLY A 62 -23.37 -12.25 -9.75
N PHE A 63 -22.73 -11.18 -10.24
CA PHE A 63 -22.92 -9.79 -9.75
C PHE A 63 -23.33 -8.78 -10.85
N GLU A 64 -24.13 -9.20 -11.83
CA GLU A 64 -24.57 -8.31 -12.93
C GLU A 64 -25.56 -7.23 -12.50
N ALA A 65 -26.35 -7.47 -11.43
CA ALA A 65 -27.34 -6.52 -10.96
C ALA A 65 -26.66 -5.29 -10.32
N ASP A 66 -27.30 -4.12 -10.46
CA ASP A 66 -26.80 -2.85 -9.90
C ASP A 66 -26.85 -2.81 -8.36
N SER A 67 -27.68 -3.66 -7.73
CA SER A 67 -27.85 -3.74 -6.27
C SER A 67 -28.42 -5.10 -5.87
N TRP A 68 -28.33 -5.45 -4.58
CA TRP A 68 -28.98 -6.65 -4.04
C TRP A 68 -30.51 -6.59 -4.19
N SER A 69 -31.09 -5.42 -3.94
CA SER A 69 -32.51 -5.16 -4.14
C SER A 69 -32.98 -5.36 -5.59
N SER A 70 -32.07 -5.28 -6.56
CA SER A 70 -32.34 -5.56 -7.98
C SER A 70 -32.07 -7.02 -8.37
N SER A 71 -31.33 -7.78 -7.55
CA SER A 71 -30.99 -9.18 -7.82
C SER A 71 -32.03 -10.17 -7.30
N VAL A 72 -32.76 -9.82 -6.23
CA VAL A 72 -33.78 -10.68 -5.60
C VAL A 72 -35.19 -10.49 -6.20
N SER A 73 -36.11 -11.43 -5.93
CA SER A 73 -37.49 -11.33 -6.42
C SER A 73 -38.28 -10.21 -5.73
N ALA A 74 -39.17 -9.53 -6.47
CA ALA A 74 -39.98 -8.45 -5.92
C ALA A 74 -40.86 -8.88 -4.73
N SER A 75 -41.38 -10.11 -4.77
CA SER A 75 -42.16 -10.70 -3.66
C SER A 75 -41.33 -10.91 -2.40
N PHE A 76 -40.05 -11.26 -2.54
CA PHE A 76 -39.13 -11.46 -1.43
C PHE A 76 -38.67 -10.13 -0.85
N LEU A 77 -38.38 -9.15 -1.72
CA LEU A 77 -38.00 -7.79 -1.33
C LEU A 77 -39.08 -7.11 -0.48
N GLN A 78 -40.35 -7.27 -0.85
CA GLN A 78 -41.49 -6.69 -0.10
C GLN A 78 -41.65 -7.26 1.32
N GLN A 79 -41.02 -8.39 1.62
CA GLN A 79 -41.06 -9.01 2.95
C GLN A 79 -39.96 -8.48 3.87
N GLN A 80 -39.01 -7.68 3.36
CA GLN A 80 -37.86 -7.23 4.12
C GLN A 80 -38.08 -5.84 4.72
N GLU A 81 -37.52 -5.65 5.91
CA GLU A 81 -37.41 -4.34 6.54
C GLU A 81 -36.48 -3.42 5.74
N ASN A 82 -36.79 -2.12 5.68
CA ASN A 82 -35.99 -1.14 4.92
C ASN A 82 -34.52 -1.09 5.37
N SER A 83 -34.24 -1.34 6.65
CA SER A 83 -32.86 -1.40 7.17
C SER A 83 -32.11 -2.62 6.65
N GLU A 84 -32.76 -3.78 6.54
CA GLU A 84 -32.14 -4.99 6.01
C GLU A 84 -31.86 -4.86 4.51
N VAL A 85 -32.79 -4.27 3.74
CA VAL A 85 -32.56 -3.99 2.32
C VAL A 85 -31.29 -3.14 2.11
N LYS A 86 -31.14 -2.06 2.90
CA LYS A 86 -29.93 -1.23 2.84
C LYS A 86 -28.68 -1.99 3.24
N ARG A 87 -28.75 -2.79 4.30
CA ARG A 87 -27.63 -3.61 4.77
C ARG A 87 -27.17 -4.58 3.68
N GLN A 88 -28.10 -5.27 3.03
CA GLN A 88 -27.79 -6.19 1.93
C GLN A 88 -27.25 -5.47 0.69
N ASP A 89 -27.79 -4.30 0.33
CA ASP A 89 -27.26 -3.49 -0.76
C ASP A 89 -25.79 -3.08 -0.52
N ILE A 90 -25.41 -2.73 0.72
CA ILE A 90 -24.03 -2.38 1.08
C ILE A 90 -23.10 -3.60 1.04
N ILE A 91 -23.57 -4.76 1.53
CA ILE A 91 -22.81 -6.02 1.44
C ILE A 91 -22.55 -6.38 -0.03
N TYR A 92 -23.58 -6.26 -0.86
CA TYR A 92 -23.49 -6.53 -2.29
C TYR A 92 -22.56 -5.54 -2.99
N GLU A 93 -22.61 -4.24 -2.64
CA GLU A 93 -21.66 -3.24 -3.14
C GLU A 93 -20.22 -3.59 -2.75
N LEU A 94 -19.97 -3.99 -1.50
CA LEU A 94 -18.64 -4.41 -1.05
C LEU A 94 -18.10 -5.56 -1.91
N MET A 95 -18.91 -6.60 -2.13
CA MET A 95 -18.54 -7.76 -2.94
C MET A 95 -18.31 -7.40 -4.41
N GLN A 96 -19.24 -6.67 -5.02
CA GLN A 96 -19.17 -6.28 -6.42
C GLN A 96 -17.97 -5.35 -6.67
N THR A 97 -17.72 -4.39 -5.77
CA THR A 97 -16.56 -3.50 -5.89
C THR A 97 -15.24 -4.22 -5.61
N GLU A 98 -15.23 -5.30 -4.82
CA GLU A 98 -14.06 -6.16 -4.64
C GLU A 98 -13.76 -6.97 -5.90
N MET A 99 -14.79 -7.58 -6.50
CA MET A 99 -14.68 -8.27 -7.78
C MET A 99 -14.13 -7.33 -8.87
N HIS A 100 -14.60 -6.09 -8.94
CA HIS A 100 -14.08 -5.09 -9.86
C HIS A 100 -12.62 -4.70 -9.59
N HIS A 101 -12.21 -4.65 -8.31
CA HIS A 101 -10.83 -4.36 -7.93
C HIS A 101 -9.89 -5.51 -8.30
N VAL A 102 -10.28 -6.75 -8.01
CA VAL A 102 -9.58 -7.98 -8.44
C VAL A 102 -9.43 -8.01 -9.96
N HIS A 103 -10.52 -7.77 -10.71
CA HIS A 103 -10.45 -7.66 -12.17
C HIS A 103 -9.47 -6.58 -12.64
N ASN A 104 -9.44 -5.42 -11.98
CA ASN A 104 -8.48 -4.37 -12.31
C ASN A 104 -7.03 -4.83 -12.06
N LEU A 105 -6.76 -5.56 -10.98
CA LEU A 105 -5.45 -6.12 -10.69
C LEU A 105 -5.02 -7.15 -11.75
N HIS A 106 -5.89 -8.10 -12.09
CA HIS A 106 -5.59 -9.09 -13.15
C HIS A 106 -5.36 -8.41 -14.50
N VAL A 107 -6.13 -7.37 -14.84
CA VAL A 107 -5.89 -6.62 -16.08
C VAL A 107 -4.55 -5.88 -16.06
N MET A 108 -4.13 -5.34 -14.91
CA MET A 108 -2.80 -4.76 -14.77
C MET A 108 -1.70 -5.80 -15.02
N ALA A 109 -1.84 -7.01 -14.49
CA ALA A 109 -0.91 -8.11 -14.71
C ALA A 109 -0.93 -8.61 -16.16
N ASP A 110 -2.07 -9.09 -16.64
CA ASP A 110 -2.22 -9.82 -17.90
C ASP A 110 -2.06 -8.94 -19.14
N VAL A 111 -2.45 -7.66 -19.06
CA VAL A 111 -2.44 -6.78 -20.23
C VAL A 111 -1.21 -5.89 -20.24
N PHE A 112 -0.91 -5.25 -19.10
CA PHE A 112 0.19 -4.30 -19.02
C PHE A 112 1.51 -4.98 -18.66
N ALA A 113 1.61 -5.67 -17.52
CA ALA A 113 2.87 -6.27 -17.08
C ALA A 113 3.35 -7.36 -18.05
N ASP A 114 2.50 -8.34 -18.37
CA ASP A 114 2.80 -9.42 -19.32
C ASP A 114 3.13 -8.89 -20.72
N GLY A 115 2.38 -7.89 -21.18
CA GLY A 115 2.65 -7.20 -22.44
C GLY A 115 4.01 -6.49 -22.46
N MET A 116 4.43 -5.87 -21.35
CA MET A 116 5.75 -5.26 -21.23
C MET A 116 6.87 -6.30 -21.28
N TYR A 117 6.68 -7.48 -20.68
CA TYR A 117 7.63 -8.58 -20.79
C TYR A 117 7.71 -9.12 -22.22
N LYS A 118 6.58 -9.60 -22.75
CA LYS A 118 6.55 -10.38 -24.01
C LYS A 118 6.74 -9.53 -25.26
N LEU A 119 6.21 -8.30 -25.27
CA LEU A 119 6.18 -7.46 -26.49
C LEU A 119 7.24 -6.36 -26.49
N LEU A 120 7.68 -5.90 -25.32
CA LEU A 120 8.66 -4.82 -25.19
C LEU A 120 10.02 -5.28 -24.66
N GLY A 121 10.12 -6.52 -24.19
CA GLY A 121 11.36 -7.10 -23.65
C GLY A 121 11.85 -6.38 -22.40
N PHE A 122 10.94 -5.85 -21.57
CA PHE A 122 11.33 -5.24 -20.29
C PHE A 122 11.77 -6.33 -19.32
N ASP A 123 12.70 -5.99 -18.43
CA ASP A 123 13.10 -6.86 -17.34
C ASP A 123 12.14 -6.73 -16.15
N GLU A 124 12.19 -7.72 -15.26
CA GLU A 124 11.38 -7.78 -14.03
C GLU A 124 11.56 -6.52 -13.18
N ALA A 125 12.80 -6.02 -13.07
CA ALA A 125 13.10 -4.82 -12.31
C ALA A 125 12.40 -3.56 -12.85
N THR A 126 12.27 -3.40 -14.17
CA THR A 126 11.57 -2.24 -14.75
C THR A 126 10.06 -2.35 -14.55
N VAL A 127 9.49 -3.54 -14.71
CA VAL A 127 8.05 -3.75 -14.53
C VAL A 127 7.65 -3.61 -13.06
N GLU A 128 8.43 -4.16 -12.13
CA GLU A 128 8.23 -4.03 -10.68
C GLU A 128 8.31 -2.57 -10.19
N ARG A 129 9.04 -1.70 -10.91
CA ARG A 129 9.06 -0.26 -10.63
C ARG A 129 7.80 0.47 -11.08
N LEU A 130 7.07 -0.08 -12.07
CA LEU A 130 5.77 0.45 -12.51
C LEU A 130 4.62 -0.12 -11.69
N PHE A 131 4.67 -1.42 -11.40
CA PHE A 131 3.61 -2.17 -10.70
C PHE A 131 4.21 -2.94 -9.51
N PRO A 132 4.66 -2.23 -8.46
CA PRO A 132 5.25 -2.86 -7.28
C PRO A 132 4.27 -3.81 -6.58
N CYS A 133 4.73 -4.95 -6.07
CA CYS A 133 3.88 -5.91 -5.34
C CYS A 133 2.62 -6.38 -6.09
N GLN A 134 2.65 -6.38 -7.42
CA GLN A 134 1.49 -6.71 -8.26
C GLN A 134 0.90 -8.09 -7.92
N ARG A 135 1.75 -9.11 -7.86
CA ARG A 135 1.33 -10.48 -7.52
C ARG A 135 0.76 -10.58 -6.11
N GLU A 136 1.41 -9.97 -5.12
CA GLU A 136 0.97 -10.03 -3.73
C GLU A 136 -0.35 -9.29 -3.52
N LEU A 137 -0.63 -8.24 -4.30
CA LEU A 137 -1.93 -7.59 -4.35
C LEU A 137 -3.01 -8.52 -4.91
N GLU A 138 -2.75 -9.19 -6.04
CA GLU A 138 -3.67 -10.18 -6.62
C GLU A 138 -3.99 -11.29 -5.61
N GLU A 139 -2.96 -11.93 -5.04
CA GLU A 139 -3.12 -13.02 -4.07
C GLU A 139 -3.96 -12.60 -2.85
N ALA A 140 -3.69 -11.42 -2.28
CA ALA A 140 -4.40 -10.95 -1.09
C ALA A 140 -5.89 -10.63 -1.36
N HIS A 141 -6.19 -10.07 -2.53
CA HIS A 141 -7.55 -9.68 -2.91
C HIS A 141 -8.36 -10.85 -3.49
N ASP A 142 -7.72 -11.76 -4.22
CA ASP A 142 -8.33 -13.03 -4.65
C ASP A 142 -8.74 -13.88 -3.44
N ALA A 143 -7.87 -13.99 -2.43
CA ALA A 143 -8.19 -14.72 -1.20
C ALA A 143 -9.37 -14.11 -0.43
N PHE A 144 -9.50 -12.78 -0.43
CA PHE A 144 -10.62 -12.10 0.21
C PHE A 144 -11.91 -12.28 -0.59
N LEU A 145 -11.87 -12.08 -1.91
CA LEU A 145 -13.00 -12.26 -2.80
C LEU A 145 -13.53 -13.69 -2.74
N LYS A 146 -12.64 -14.69 -2.68
CA LYS A 146 -13.01 -16.10 -2.54
C LYS A 146 -13.82 -16.36 -1.27
N GLN A 147 -13.40 -15.82 -0.11
CA GLN A 147 -14.14 -15.99 1.14
C GLN A 147 -15.54 -15.33 1.08
N LEU A 148 -15.63 -14.14 0.48
CA LEU A 148 -16.90 -13.46 0.26
C LEU A 148 -17.82 -14.30 -0.64
N TYR A 149 -17.28 -14.84 -1.73
CA TYR A 149 -18.01 -15.64 -2.69
C TYR A 149 -18.50 -16.96 -2.09
N GLU A 150 -17.66 -17.65 -1.31
CA GLU A 150 -18.04 -18.86 -0.56
C GLU A 150 -19.20 -18.58 0.40
N ARG A 151 -19.15 -17.48 1.15
CA ARG A 151 -20.25 -17.06 2.03
C ARG A 151 -21.54 -16.80 1.25
N TRP A 152 -21.45 -16.08 0.14
CA TRP A 152 -22.60 -15.80 -0.71
C TRP A 152 -23.22 -17.07 -1.29
N ARG A 153 -22.41 -18.02 -1.79
CA ARG A 153 -22.90 -19.31 -2.29
C ARG A 153 -23.67 -20.08 -1.23
N CYS A 154 -23.13 -20.17 -0.01
CA CYS A 154 -23.85 -20.80 1.10
C CYS A 154 -25.20 -20.12 1.36
N CYS A 155 -25.24 -18.78 1.39
CA CYS A 155 -26.50 -18.05 1.57
C CYS A 155 -27.49 -18.26 0.41
N VAL A 156 -27.04 -18.40 -0.83
CA VAL A 156 -27.94 -18.70 -1.97
C VAL A 156 -28.49 -20.12 -1.87
N GLU A 157 -27.66 -21.09 -1.49
CA GLU A 157 -28.06 -22.49 -1.30
C GLU A 157 -29.07 -22.65 -0.15
N GLU A 158 -28.90 -21.94 0.96
CA GLU A 158 -29.85 -21.91 2.09
C GLU A 158 -31.26 -21.45 1.68
N TYR A 159 -31.36 -20.61 0.63
CA TYR A 159 -32.61 -20.09 0.09
C TYR A 159 -33.09 -20.87 -1.16
N GLY A 160 -32.58 -22.09 -1.35
CA GLY A 160 -33.04 -23.02 -2.38
C GLY A 160 -32.40 -22.81 -3.76
N GLY A 161 -31.28 -22.10 -3.85
CA GLY A 161 -30.53 -21.91 -5.09
C GLY A 161 -31.18 -20.94 -6.09
N GLY A 162 -32.21 -20.22 -5.66
CA GLY A 162 -32.86 -19.17 -6.43
C GLY A 162 -32.13 -17.82 -6.34
N PRO A 163 -32.72 -16.75 -6.90
CA PRO A 163 -32.13 -15.41 -6.85
C PRO A 163 -32.15 -14.77 -5.44
N ASN A 164 -32.90 -15.36 -4.49
CA ASN A 164 -33.13 -14.79 -3.18
C ASN A 164 -32.08 -15.30 -2.18
N PHE A 165 -31.55 -14.41 -1.35
CA PHE A 165 -30.64 -14.74 -0.26
C PHE A 165 -30.55 -13.57 0.72
N ILE A 166 -30.18 -13.83 1.98
CA ILE A 166 -29.81 -12.80 2.95
C ILE A 166 -28.49 -13.21 3.62
N MET A 167 -27.49 -12.34 3.56
CA MET A 167 -26.22 -12.57 4.25
C MET A 167 -26.30 -12.01 5.68
N HIS A 168 -26.62 -12.86 6.66
CA HIS A 168 -26.75 -12.43 8.06
C HIS A 168 -25.41 -12.16 8.76
N ARG A 169 -24.33 -12.83 8.33
CA ARG A 169 -22.99 -12.66 8.88
C ARG A 169 -22.00 -12.35 7.75
N ILE A 170 -21.25 -11.25 7.91
CA ILE A 170 -20.06 -10.93 7.11
C ILE A 170 -18.91 -10.44 8.00
N GLY A 171 -19.21 -10.01 9.23
CA GLY A 171 -18.24 -9.40 10.13
C GLY A 171 -17.05 -10.30 10.42
N ASP A 172 -17.25 -11.61 10.54
CA ASP A 172 -16.18 -12.59 10.78
C ASP A 172 -15.15 -12.63 9.65
N ILE A 173 -15.60 -12.59 8.39
CA ILE A 173 -14.72 -12.52 7.20
C ILE A 173 -13.96 -11.19 7.20
N LEU A 174 -14.62 -10.08 7.54
CA LEU A 174 -13.98 -8.77 7.62
C LEU A 174 -12.91 -8.71 8.71
N VAL A 175 -13.18 -9.32 9.88
CA VAL A 175 -12.21 -9.41 10.97
C VAL A 175 -11.02 -10.25 10.51
N GLN A 176 -11.26 -11.40 9.88
CA GLN A 176 -10.19 -12.24 9.33
C GLN A 176 -9.34 -11.48 8.30
N GLN A 177 -9.97 -10.74 7.39
CA GLN A 177 -9.28 -9.98 6.35
C GLN A 177 -8.42 -8.84 6.91
N PHE A 178 -8.87 -8.15 7.96
CA PHE A 178 -8.20 -6.95 8.47
C PHE A 178 -7.43 -7.16 9.77
N SER A 179 -7.25 -8.39 10.24
CA SER A 179 -6.52 -8.69 11.48
C SER A 179 -5.22 -9.44 11.25
N GLU A 180 -4.39 -9.45 12.30
CA GLU A 180 -3.23 -10.32 12.44
C GLU A 180 -2.29 -10.35 11.21
N THR A 181 -2.08 -11.54 10.63
CA THR A 181 -1.19 -11.74 9.48
C THR A 181 -1.72 -11.03 8.24
N SER A 182 -3.03 -11.07 8.00
CA SER A 182 -3.63 -10.39 6.84
C SER A 182 -3.46 -8.87 6.93
N ALA A 183 -3.61 -8.30 8.13
CA ALA A 183 -3.34 -6.88 8.36
C ALA A 183 -1.88 -6.51 8.04
N LYS A 184 -0.92 -7.33 8.48
CA LYS A 184 0.51 -7.10 8.19
C LYS A 184 0.79 -7.17 6.69
N THR A 185 0.24 -8.16 6.00
CA THR A 185 0.34 -8.30 4.54
C THR A 185 -0.21 -7.06 3.84
N LEU A 186 -1.42 -6.61 4.19
CA LEU A 186 -2.03 -5.41 3.62
C LEU A 186 -1.18 -4.16 3.87
N ILE A 187 -0.62 -3.99 5.08
CA ILE A 187 0.27 -2.87 5.41
C ILE A 187 1.54 -2.90 4.55
N ASP A 188 2.14 -4.07 4.34
CA ASP A 188 3.37 -4.19 3.56
C ASP A 188 3.13 -4.00 2.06
N ILE A 189 2.12 -4.66 1.46
CA ILE A 189 1.84 -4.53 0.02
C ILE A 189 1.39 -3.11 -0.34
N TYR A 190 0.44 -2.52 0.40
CA TYR A 190 -0.02 -1.16 0.12
C TYR A 190 1.00 -0.12 0.56
N GLY A 191 1.77 -0.38 1.62
CA GLY A 191 2.88 0.48 2.03
C GLY A 191 3.93 0.59 0.94
N GLU A 192 4.27 -0.51 0.28
CA GLU A 192 5.22 -0.51 -0.83
C GLU A 192 4.61 0.12 -2.09
N PHE A 193 3.40 -0.29 -2.48
CA PHE A 193 2.73 0.21 -3.67
C PHE A 193 2.51 1.72 -3.61
N CYS A 194 1.90 2.22 -2.53
CA CYS A 194 1.58 3.63 -2.38
C CYS A 194 2.84 4.50 -2.21
N SER A 195 3.87 4.02 -1.51
CA SER A 195 5.08 4.81 -1.28
C SER A 195 5.94 4.98 -2.55
N ARG A 196 5.81 4.08 -3.52
CA ARG A 196 6.45 4.16 -4.84
C ARG A 196 5.56 4.76 -5.94
N HIS A 197 4.30 5.08 -5.66
CA HIS A 197 3.34 5.52 -6.67
C HIS A 197 3.86 6.70 -7.52
N LYS A 198 4.47 7.71 -6.89
CA LYS A 198 5.05 8.85 -7.61
C LYS A 198 6.18 8.43 -8.55
N GLU A 199 7.08 7.56 -8.08
CA GLU A 199 8.17 7.03 -8.91
C GLU A 199 7.63 6.23 -10.11
N ALA A 200 6.62 5.39 -9.89
CA ALA A 200 5.97 4.62 -10.94
C ALA A 200 5.32 5.51 -12.00
N VAL A 201 4.62 6.56 -11.57
CA VAL A 201 4.00 7.56 -12.46
C VAL A 201 5.05 8.31 -13.27
N ASP A 202 6.15 8.74 -12.65
CA ASP A 202 7.23 9.46 -13.33
C ASP A 202 7.98 8.54 -14.32
N LEU A 203 8.21 7.27 -13.96
CA LEU A 203 8.75 6.27 -14.86
C LEU A 203 7.83 6.03 -16.06
N TYR A 204 6.52 5.90 -15.83
CA TYR A 204 5.53 5.78 -16.91
C TYR A 204 5.59 6.98 -17.85
N LYS A 205 5.59 8.22 -17.33
CA LYS A 205 5.72 9.45 -18.12
C LYS A 205 7.01 9.44 -18.96
N ALA A 206 8.13 9.04 -18.38
CA ALA A 206 9.40 8.93 -19.09
C ALA A 206 9.33 7.89 -20.22
N LEU A 207 8.72 6.73 -19.97
CA LEU A 207 8.56 5.67 -20.96
C LEU A 207 7.63 6.07 -22.12
N MET A 208 6.64 6.93 -21.88
CA MET A 208 5.76 7.46 -22.93
C MET A 208 6.50 8.27 -24.01
N SER A 209 7.73 8.72 -23.75
CA SER A 209 8.59 9.32 -24.79
C SER A 209 9.11 8.31 -25.83
N ARG A 210 9.09 7.00 -25.51
CA ARG A 210 9.53 5.92 -26.40
C ARG A 210 8.38 5.53 -27.32
N LYS A 211 8.58 5.68 -28.64
CA LYS A 211 7.55 5.35 -29.66
C LYS A 211 6.99 3.93 -29.50
N SER A 212 7.84 2.93 -29.22
CA SER A 212 7.40 1.54 -29.04
C SER A 212 6.46 1.38 -27.84
N PHE A 213 6.77 2.02 -26.71
CA PHE A 213 5.93 1.99 -25.51
C PHE A 213 4.62 2.74 -25.74
N GLN A 214 4.67 3.92 -26.36
CA GLN A 214 3.47 4.69 -26.71
C GLN A 214 2.54 3.89 -27.64
N SER A 215 3.08 3.25 -28.69
CA SER A 215 2.31 2.40 -29.59
C SER A 215 1.71 1.19 -28.87
N PHE A 216 2.46 0.57 -27.96
CA PHE A 216 1.96 -0.51 -27.11
C PHE A 216 0.77 -0.04 -26.26
N ILE A 217 0.91 1.07 -25.52
CA ILE A 217 -0.17 1.61 -24.68
C ILE A 217 -1.42 1.96 -25.52
N ASN A 218 -1.23 2.58 -26.68
CA ASN A 218 -2.34 2.91 -27.60
C ASN A 218 -3.05 1.66 -28.15
N LYS A 219 -2.32 0.56 -28.35
CA LYS A 219 -2.92 -0.72 -28.76
C LYS A 219 -3.66 -1.36 -27.60
N GLN A 220 -3.05 -1.40 -26.42
CA GLN A 220 -3.66 -2.01 -25.25
C GLN A 220 -4.90 -1.27 -24.78
N SER A 221 -4.97 0.06 -24.88
CA SER A 221 -6.15 0.84 -24.49
C SER A 221 -7.44 0.49 -25.25
N GLN A 222 -7.33 -0.22 -26.38
CA GLN A 222 -8.47 -0.75 -27.14
C GLN A 222 -8.96 -2.11 -26.63
N ASN A 223 -8.24 -2.72 -25.68
CA ASN A 223 -8.61 -4.01 -25.09
C ASN A 223 -9.92 -3.88 -24.29
N PRO A 224 -10.97 -4.66 -24.61
CA PRO A 224 -12.26 -4.56 -23.92
C PRO A 224 -12.16 -4.86 -22.42
N LYS A 225 -11.18 -5.69 -21.99
CA LYS A 225 -10.95 -6.00 -20.56
C LYS A 225 -10.63 -4.75 -19.73
N LEU A 226 -10.04 -3.72 -20.33
CA LEU A 226 -9.70 -2.47 -19.63
C LEU A 226 -10.91 -1.59 -19.34
N ARG A 227 -12.07 -1.83 -19.97
CA ARG A 227 -13.26 -0.97 -19.83
C ARG A 227 -12.91 0.52 -20.01
N ARG A 228 -12.01 0.82 -20.97
CA ARG A 228 -11.47 2.15 -21.33
C ARG A 228 -10.55 2.80 -20.28
N LYS A 229 -10.08 2.06 -19.28
CA LYS A 229 -9.13 2.56 -18.27
C LYS A 229 -7.70 2.59 -18.81
N GLY A 230 -6.97 3.66 -18.50
CA GLY A 230 -5.55 3.77 -18.78
C GLY A 230 -4.68 3.24 -17.64
N VAL A 231 -3.39 3.02 -17.89
CA VAL A 231 -2.44 2.50 -16.88
C VAL A 231 -2.44 3.33 -15.59
N GLN A 232 -2.37 4.66 -15.71
CA GLN A 232 -2.38 5.55 -14.55
C GLN A 232 -3.70 5.50 -13.77
N GLU A 233 -4.83 5.32 -14.46
CA GLU A 233 -6.13 5.16 -13.80
C GLU A 233 -6.19 3.83 -13.05
N CYS A 234 -5.71 2.73 -13.66
CA CYS A 234 -5.63 1.43 -12.99
C CYS A 234 -4.77 1.50 -11.72
N MET A 235 -3.59 2.14 -11.78
CA MET A 235 -2.74 2.36 -10.60
C MET A 235 -3.44 3.20 -9.52
N LEU A 236 -4.19 4.23 -9.93
CA LEU A 236 -4.93 5.08 -9.00
C LEU A 236 -6.08 4.33 -8.32
N LEU A 237 -6.77 3.44 -9.03
CA LEU A 237 -7.85 2.63 -8.45
C LEU A 237 -7.32 1.70 -7.35
N VAL A 238 -6.12 1.15 -7.53
CA VAL A 238 -5.46 0.37 -6.48
C VAL A 238 -5.23 1.21 -5.23
N THR A 239 -4.60 2.39 -5.33
CA THR A 239 -4.36 3.23 -4.14
C THR A 239 -5.65 3.68 -3.47
N GLN A 240 -6.73 3.84 -4.23
CA GLN A 240 -8.03 4.23 -3.69
C GLN A 240 -8.73 3.08 -2.96
N ARG A 241 -8.58 1.82 -3.38
CA ARG A 241 -9.36 0.69 -2.85
C ARG A 241 -9.29 0.60 -1.33
N ILE A 242 -8.09 0.65 -0.74
CA ILE A 242 -7.91 0.50 0.70
C ILE A 242 -8.67 1.56 1.51
N THR A 243 -8.87 2.75 0.94
CA THR A 243 -9.60 3.86 1.57
C THR A 243 -11.11 3.81 1.38
N LYS A 244 -11.63 2.90 0.53
CA LYS A 244 -13.07 2.67 0.37
C LYS A 244 -13.68 1.82 1.49
N TYR A 245 -12.90 0.87 2.03
CA TYR A 245 -13.39 -0.02 3.08
C TYR A 245 -13.94 0.69 4.33
N PRO A 246 -13.30 1.74 4.90
CA PRO A 246 -13.89 2.43 6.06
C PRO A 246 -15.24 3.07 5.77
N THR A 247 -15.48 3.54 4.53
CA THR A 247 -16.76 4.12 4.13
C THR A 247 -17.83 3.03 4.04
N LEU A 248 -17.53 1.92 3.36
CA LEU A 248 -18.45 0.79 3.23
C LEU A 248 -18.78 0.17 4.59
N LEU A 249 -17.77 -0.13 5.42
CA LEU A 249 -17.96 -0.70 6.75
C LEU A 249 -18.65 0.27 7.71
N GLY A 250 -18.39 1.57 7.57
CA GLY A 250 -19.07 2.60 8.35
C GLY A 250 -20.56 2.71 8.02
N GLU A 251 -20.94 2.54 6.76
CA GLU A 251 -22.35 2.51 6.35
C GLU A 251 -23.00 1.16 6.74
N LEU A 252 -22.29 0.04 6.54
CA LEU A 252 -22.74 -1.29 6.95
C LEU A 252 -23.08 -1.35 8.44
N LEU A 253 -22.22 -0.77 9.29
CA LEU A 253 -22.41 -0.75 10.74
C LEU A 253 -23.70 -0.04 11.15
N LYS A 254 -24.10 1.05 10.47
CA LYS A 254 -25.34 1.80 10.79
C LYS A 254 -26.61 0.98 10.58
N HIS A 255 -26.58 -0.01 9.69
CA HIS A 255 -27.72 -0.88 9.40
C HIS A 255 -27.54 -2.29 9.99
N THR A 256 -26.52 -2.49 10.82
CA THR A 256 -26.29 -3.74 11.55
C THR A 256 -26.87 -3.62 12.95
N LYS A 257 -27.68 -4.60 13.38
CA LYS A 257 -28.37 -4.55 14.67
C LYS A 257 -27.40 -4.53 15.85
N ASP A 258 -27.56 -3.54 16.74
CA ASP A 258 -26.79 -3.40 17.98
C ASP A 258 -26.86 -4.64 18.88
N ASP A 259 -25.87 -4.78 19.77
CA ASP A 259 -25.74 -5.88 20.74
C ASP A 259 -25.74 -7.29 20.12
N THR A 260 -25.35 -7.40 18.84
CA THR A 260 -25.12 -8.67 18.15
C THR A 260 -23.64 -8.93 17.93
N GLU A 261 -23.29 -10.21 17.75
CA GLU A 261 -21.94 -10.63 17.35
C GLU A 261 -21.52 -9.98 16.02
N GLU A 262 -22.45 -9.86 15.06
CA GLU A 262 -22.23 -9.17 13.79
C GLU A 262 -21.85 -7.71 13.97
N HIS A 263 -22.57 -6.98 14.83
CA HIS A 263 -22.24 -5.59 15.11
C HIS A 263 -20.85 -5.46 15.76
N ALA A 264 -20.50 -6.36 16.69
CA ALA A 264 -19.19 -6.38 17.31
C ALA A 264 -18.05 -6.60 16.28
N ASP A 265 -18.24 -7.55 15.36
CA ASP A 265 -17.24 -7.87 14.35
C ASP A 265 -17.10 -6.79 13.28
N VAL A 266 -18.22 -6.23 12.78
CA VAL A 266 -18.18 -5.12 11.81
C VAL A 266 -17.53 -3.88 12.44
N SER A 267 -17.85 -3.57 13.69
CA SER A 267 -17.23 -2.47 14.45
C SER A 267 -15.73 -2.68 14.63
N LYS A 268 -15.32 -3.89 15.04
CA LYS A 268 -13.91 -4.27 15.16
C LYS A 268 -13.17 -4.15 13.82
N SER A 269 -13.77 -4.64 12.74
CA SER A 269 -13.23 -4.57 11.38
C SER A 269 -13.01 -3.13 10.92
N LEU A 270 -13.96 -2.23 11.23
CA LEU A 270 -13.84 -0.80 10.91
C LEU A 270 -12.65 -0.15 11.63
N VAL A 271 -12.38 -0.51 12.88
CA VAL A 271 -11.19 -0.04 13.61
C VAL A 271 -9.91 -0.60 13.00
N LEU A 272 -9.90 -1.90 12.68
CA LEU A 272 -8.75 -2.59 12.10
C LEU A 272 -8.33 -1.97 10.76
N ILE A 273 -9.26 -1.75 9.83
CA ILE A 273 -8.92 -1.16 8.52
C ILE A 273 -8.42 0.28 8.63
N LYS A 274 -8.94 1.06 9.61
CA LYS A 274 -8.42 2.41 9.88
C LYS A 274 -6.98 2.38 10.38
N ASN A 275 -6.62 1.39 11.20
CA ASN A 275 -5.25 1.21 11.68
C ASN A 275 -4.31 0.79 10.54
N ILE A 276 -4.76 -0.09 9.64
CA ILE A 276 -4.01 -0.47 8.44
C ILE A 276 -3.72 0.76 7.58
N ILE A 277 -4.74 1.58 7.26
CA ILE A 277 -4.57 2.79 6.45
C ILE A 277 -3.59 3.76 7.10
N LYS A 278 -3.69 3.97 8.42
CA LYS A 278 -2.74 4.80 9.16
C LYS A 278 -1.30 4.31 9.01
N ALA A 279 -1.08 3.00 9.13
CA ALA A 279 0.25 2.42 8.98
C ALA A 279 0.79 2.53 7.54
N VAL A 280 -0.08 2.40 6.53
CA VAL A 280 0.28 2.64 5.11
C VAL A 280 0.66 4.10 4.89
N ASP A 281 -0.11 5.05 5.40
CA ASP A 281 0.19 6.49 5.30
C ASP A 281 1.54 6.83 5.95
N GLU A 282 1.82 6.26 7.13
CA GLU A 282 3.14 6.40 7.78
C GLU A 282 4.28 5.86 6.91
N ARG A 283 4.07 4.78 6.13
CA ARG A 283 5.08 4.26 5.18
C ARG A 283 5.31 5.23 4.02
N VAL A 284 4.24 5.80 3.46
CA VAL A 284 4.32 6.81 2.39
C VAL A 284 5.08 8.04 2.88
N HIS A 285 4.73 8.53 4.07
CA HIS A 285 5.39 9.69 4.68
C HIS A 285 6.89 9.43 4.89
N LYS A 286 7.25 8.30 5.51
CA LYS A 286 8.67 7.95 5.75
C LYS A 286 9.47 7.79 4.46
N ARG A 287 8.86 7.29 3.39
CA ARG A 287 9.51 7.22 2.07
C ARG A 287 9.78 8.62 1.52
N GLN A 288 8.84 9.55 1.64
CA GLN A 288 9.04 10.94 1.22
C GLN A 288 10.14 11.62 2.05
N THR A 289 10.14 11.44 3.37
CA THR A 289 11.21 11.92 4.26
C THR A 289 12.58 11.39 3.83
N LEU A 290 12.68 10.10 3.49
CA LEU A 290 13.92 9.48 3.02
C LEU A 290 14.39 10.05 1.68
N ILE A 291 13.46 10.34 0.75
CA ILE A 291 13.76 11.02 -0.52
C ILE A 291 14.34 12.42 -0.25
N ASP A 292 13.80 13.16 0.71
CA ASP A 292 14.28 14.49 1.07
C ASP A 292 15.70 14.43 1.68
N PHE A 293 15.97 13.46 2.56
CA PHE A 293 17.32 13.20 3.06
C PHE A 293 18.29 12.86 1.94
N ALA A 294 17.90 11.98 1.01
CA ALA A 294 18.73 11.61 -0.12
C ALA A 294 19.04 12.81 -1.01
N ARG A 295 18.04 13.64 -1.32
CA ARG A 295 18.20 14.86 -2.13
C ARG A 295 19.09 15.91 -1.46
N ARG A 296 19.01 16.06 -0.14
CA ARG A 296 19.83 17.01 0.63
C ARG A 296 21.23 16.50 0.92
N THR A 297 21.50 15.21 0.76
CA THR A 297 22.83 14.64 0.94
C THR A 297 23.72 15.00 -0.26
N ASP A 298 24.90 15.56 -0.01
CA ASP A 298 25.81 16.00 -1.08
C ASP A 298 26.22 14.82 -1.99
N SER A 299 25.93 14.92 -3.28
CA SER A 299 26.19 13.86 -4.25
C SER A 299 27.69 13.55 -4.44
N LYS A 300 28.58 14.47 -4.03
CA LYS A 300 30.04 14.28 -4.10
C LYS A 300 30.59 13.53 -2.89
N VAL A 301 29.84 13.43 -1.80
CA VAL A 301 30.31 12.72 -0.61
C VAL A 301 30.01 11.22 -0.69
N GLN A 302 30.93 10.44 -0.17
CA GLN A 302 30.78 9.01 0.00
C GLN A 302 31.45 8.60 1.31
N CYS A 303 30.98 7.52 1.92
CA CYS A 303 31.69 6.87 3.01
C CYS A 303 31.98 5.41 2.65
N ARG A 304 32.90 4.79 3.40
CA ARG A 304 33.09 3.34 3.33
C ARG A 304 32.40 2.69 4.52
N THR A 305 31.62 1.66 4.23
CA THR A 305 31.14 0.72 5.24
C THR A 305 32.31 -0.16 5.72
N LYS A 306 32.11 -0.89 6.81
CA LYS A 306 33.16 -1.75 7.38
C LYS A 306 33.62 -2.86 6.44
N ASP A 307 32.71 -3.40 5.65
CA ASP A 307 32.99 -4.41 4.62
C ASP A 307 33.64 -3.79 3.36
N GLY A 308 34.04 -2.52 3.42
CA GLY A 308 34.78 -1.84 2.36
C GLY A 308 33.93 -1.34 1.21
N ARG A 309 32.61 -1.57 1.25
CA ARG A 309 31.68 -1.07 0.23
C ARG A 309 31.58 0.44 0.31
N VAL A 310 31.48 1.07 -0.86
CA VAL A 310 31.25 2.51 -0.97
C VAL A 310 29.75 2.76 -0.80
N PHE A 311 29.40 3.72 0.05
CA PHE A 311 28.03 4.16 0.26
C PHE A 311 27.91 5.65 -0.09
N LYS A 312 26.89 5.98 -0.89
CA LYS A 312 26.60 7.31 -1.46
C LYS A 312 25.14 7.68 -1.19
N HIS A 313 24.74 8.89 -1.59
CA HIS A 313 23.36 9.36 -1.40
C HIS A 313 22.31 8.45 -2.07
N ALA A 314 22.61 7.93 -3.28
CA ALA A 314 21.67 7.10 -4.03
C ALA A 314 21.37 5.78 -3.32
N ASP A 315 22.32 5.28 -2.52
CA ASP A 315 22.12 4.07 -1.72
C ASP A 315 21.04 4.27 -0.66
N LEU A 316 20.79 5.50 -0.16
CA LEU A 316 19.67 5.75 0.76
C LEU A 316 18.33 5.30 0.18
N LEU A 317 18.18 5.31 -1.15
CA LEU A 317 16.99 4.91 -1.88
C LEU A 317 17.10 3.53 -2.54
N ALA A 318 18.08 2.72 -2.15
CA ALA A 318 18.25 1.35 -2.64
C ALA A 318 16.95 0.53 -2.48
N LEU A 319 16.75 -0.41 -3.40
CA LEU A 319 15.57 -1.29 -3.41
C LEU A 319 15.42 -2.02 -2.07
N GLY A 320 14.20 -2.04 -1.51
CA GLY A 320 13.89 -2.68 -0.23
C GLY A 320 14.34 -1.93 1.03
N ARG A 321 15.08 -0.82 0.90
CA ARG A 321 15.50 0.00 2.05
C ARG A 321 14.38 0.94 2.49
N ARG A 322 14.01 0.85 3.76
CA ARG A 322 12.93 1.64 4.37
C ARG A 322 13.44 2.42 5.56
N LEU A 323 13.08 3.70 5.65
CA LEU A 323 13.29 4.49 6.86
C LEU A 323 12.32 3.99 7.94
N LEU A 324 12.84 3.60 9.10
CA LEU A 324 12.05 3.15 10.24
C LEU A 324 11.86 4.28 11.25
N TYR A 325 12.93 5.04 11.51
CA TYR A 325 12.94 6.15 12.45
C TYR A 325 14.11 7.11 12.17
N ASP A 326 13.99 8.37 12.55
CA ASP A 326 15.04 9.38 12.39
C ASP A 326 15.05 10.39 13.54
N GLY A 327 16.18 11.07 13.75
CA GLY A 327 16.32 12.06 14.82
C GLY A 327 17.75 12.52 15.09
N ASN A 328 17.86 13.55 15.93
CA ASN A 328 19.13 14.20 16.25
C ASN A 328 19.82 13.58 17.47
N PHE A 329 21.14 13.46 17.39
CA PHE A 329 21.97 12.94 18.46
C PHE A 329 23.23 13.80 18.63
N ASN A 330 23.78 13.77 19.83
CA ASN A 330 25.14 14.22 20.12
C ASN A 330 26.05 12.98 20.16
N TRP A 331 26.90 12.81 19.15
CA TRP A 331 27.85 11.71 19.08
C TRP A 331 29.17 12.08 19.76
N ARG A 332 29.50 11.39 20.86
CA ARG A 332 30.80 11.51 21.53
C ARG A 332 31.82 10.61 20.81
N VAL A 333 32.81 11.24 20.18
CA VAL A 333 33.91 10.51 19.51
C VAL A 333 35.04 10.21 20.49
N SER A 334 35.93 9.27 20.15
CA SER A 334 37.02 8.79 21.03
C SER A 334 37.96 9.89 21.55
N SER A 335 38.02 11.05 20.88
CA SER A 335 38.78 12.22 21.33
C SER A 335 38.06 13.05 22.41
N GLY A 336 36.89 12.62 22.88
CA GLY A 336 36.03 13.34 23.82
C GLY A 336 35.19 14.45 23.19
N ARG A 337 35.44 14.81 21.93
CA ARG A 337 34.64 15.81 21.20
C ARG A 337 33.22 15.29 20.97
N ILE A 338 32.27 16.20 21.01
CA ILE A 338 30.86 15.94 20.71
C ILE A 338 30.56 16.49 19.32
N LYS A 339 29.83 15.72 18.52
CA LYS A 339 29.37 16.12 17.19
C LYS A 339 27.86 15.99 17.10
N ASP A 340 27.23 17.00 16.52
CA ASP A 340 25.82 16.91 16.19
C ASP A 340 25.65 16.09 14.91
N VAL A 341 24.78 15.09 14.99
CA VAL A 341 24.46 14.19 13.89
C VAL A 341 22.95 13.98 13.82
N HIS A 342 22.45 13.88 12.61
CA HIS A 342 21.12 13.36 12.34
C HIS A 342 21.26 11.87 11.98
N VAL A 343 20.49 11.01 12.62
CA VAL A 343 20.62 9.56 12.47
C VAL A 343 19.37 8.98 11.87
N LEU A 344 19.54 8.19 10.81
CA LEU A 344 18.49 7.46 10.13
C LEU A 344 18.60 5.98 10.51
N LEU A 345 17.61 5.46 11.24
CA LEU A 345 17.44 4.03 11.45
C LEU A 345 16.64 3.46 10.28
N MET A 346 17.29 2.66 9.45
CA MET A 346 16.69 2.02 8.29
C MET A 346 16.39 0.55 8.58
N SER A 347 15.81 -0.16 7.61
CA SER A 347 15.49 -1.58 7.73
C SER A 347 16.70 -2.50 7.82
N ASP A 348 17.87 -2.07 7.35
CA ASP A 348 19.08 -2.89 7.24
C ASP A 348 20.34 -2.21 7.82
N VAL A 349 20.35 -0.88 7.86
CA VAL A 349 21.49 -0.07 8.31
C VAL A 349 21.05 1.09 9.20
N MET A 350 21.98 1.63 9.97
CA MET A 350 21.86 2.91 10.66
C MET A 350 22.84 3.90 10.01
N VAL A 351 22.35 5.06 9.58
CA VAL A 351 23.12 6.06 8.82
C VAL A 351 23.25 7.35 9.63
N PHE A 352 24.46 7.86 9.77
CA PHE A 352 24.80 9.09 10.45
C PHE A 352 25.10 10.18 9.43
N LEU A 353 24.40 11.29 9.55
CA LEU A 353 24.54 12.46 8.68
C LEU A 353 24.90 13.69 9.52
N GLN A 354 25.75 14.56 8.99
CA GLN A 354 26.01 15.88 9.55
C GLN A 354 25.47 16.95 8.62
N GLU A 355 24.75 17.92 9.18
CA GLU A 355 24.34 19.08 8.41
C GLU A 355 25.49 20.07 8.30
N LYS A 356 25.85 20.43 7.06
CA LYS A 356 26.87 21.41 6.73
C LYS A 356 26.40 22.20 5.51
N ASP A 357 26.37 23.52 5.62
CA ASP A 357 25.96 24.42 4.53
C ASP A 357 24.59 24.02 3.92
N GLN A 358 23.61 23.71 4.79
CA GLN A 358 22.25 23.23 4.45
C GLN A 358 22.17 21.88 3.71
N LYS A 359 23.28 21.17 3.57
CA LYS A 359 23.36 19.82 3.01
C LYS A 359 23.75 18.80 4.07
N TYR A 360 23.41 17.54 3.83
CA TYR A 360 23.92 16.44 4.62
C TYR A 360 25.23 15.89 4.04
N VAL A 361 26.18 15.60 4.92
CA VAL A 361 27.44 14.94 4.60
C VAL A 361 27.70 13.79 5.57
N PHE A 362 28.49 12.80 5.15
CA PHE A 362 28.91 11.72 6.04
C PHE A 362 30.04 12.18 6.97
N PRO A 363 29.96 11.94 8.29
CA PRO A 363 31.07 12.19 9.21
C PRO A 363 32.36 11.44 8.78
N SER A 364 33.52 12.12 8.84
CA SER A 364 34.79 11.64 8.27
C SER A 364 35.65 10.73 9.17
N MET A 365 35.20 10.37 10.37
CA MET A 365 36.08 9.77 11.41
C MET A 365 35.91 8.28 11.64
N LYS A 366 34.67 7.79 11.71
CA LYS A 366 34.29 6.39 11.87
C LYS A 366 33.29 6.04 10.78
N ALA A 367 33.00 4.76 10.59
CA ALA A 367 31.97 4.35 9.64
C ALA A 367 30.64 5.05 9.97
N ALA A 368 30.20 5.91 9.04
CA ALA A 368 28.96 6.67 9.14
C ALA A 368 27.73 5.82 8.80
N VAL A 369 27.94 4.60 8.30
CA VAL A 369 26.89 3.64 7.97
C VAL A 369 27.23 2.34 8.67
N ILE A 370 26.33 1.86 9.50
CA ILE A 370 26.52 0.69 10.35
C ILE A 370 25.43 -0.33 10.02
N SER A 371 25.81 -1.57 9.74
CA SER A 371 24.83 -2.65 9.58
C SER A 371 24.13 -2.93 10.92
N LEU A 372 22.82 -3.17 10.86
CA LEU A 372 22.04 -3.63 12.01
C LEU A 372 22.35 -5.08 12.39
N HIS A 373 22.96 -5.86 11.48
CA HIS A 373 23.29 -7.25 11.72
C HIS A 373 24.23 -7.40 12.93
N LYS A 374 23.78 -8.14 13.95
CA LYS A 374 24.48 -8.33 15.23
C LYS A 374 24.81 -7.01 15.96
N MET A 375 24.01 -5.96 15.75
CA MET A 375 24.15 -4.72 16.52
C MET A 375 23.64 -4.94 17.94
N LEU A 376 24.42 -4.51 18.93
CA LEU A 376 23.99 -4.49 20.33
C LEU A 376 23.77 -3.04 20.79
N VAL A 377 22.74 -2.85 21.59
CA VAL A 377 22.41 -1.55 22.18
C VAL A 377 22.45 -1.67 23.70
N ARG A 378 23.26 -0.83 24.36
CA ARG A 378 23.48 -0.84 25.81
C ARG A 378 23.32 0.55 26.41
N GLU A 379 22.91 0.61 27.67
CA GLU A 379 22.89 1.86 28.43
C GLU A 379 24.30 2.27 28.84
N VAL A 380 24.53 3.57 29.02
CA VAL A 380 25.77 4.06 29.62
C VAL A 380 25.55 4.21 31.12
N ALA A 381 26.40 3.59 31.92
CA ALA A 381 26.37 3.74 33.36
C ALA A 381 26.62 5.22 33.74
N ASN A 382 25.82 5.74 34.68
CA ASN A 382 25.90 7.12 35.19
C ASN A 382 25.66 8.24 34.15
N GLU A 383 25.11 7.93 32.97
CA GLU A 383 24.64 8.93 32.00
C GLU A 383 23.30 8.46 31.39
N GLU A 384 22.19 8.89 32.00
CA GLU A 384 20.87 8.33 31.68
C GLU A 384 20.37 8.67 30.26
N ARG A 385 20.93 9.71 29.64
CA ARG A 385 20.59 10.16 28.29
C ARG A 385 21.45 9.53 27.20
N ALA A 386 22.43 8.71 27.58
CA ALA A 386 23.36 8.10 26.65
C ALA A 386 23.13 6.60 26.45
N MET A 387 23.53 6.13 25.28
CA MET A 387 23.53 4.72 24.90
C MET A 387 24.77 4.39 24.07
N PHE A 388 25.23 3.14 24.20
CA PHE A 388 26.24 2.57 23.32
C PHE A 388 25.59 1.75 22.21
N LEU A 389 25.99 2.00 20.96
CA LEU A 389 25.83 1.05 19.87
C LEU A 389 27.13 0.28 19.69
N ILE A 390 27.03 -1.04 19.63
CA ILE A 390 28.18 -1.93 19.46
C ILE A 390 27.94 -2.73 18.18
N SER A 391 28.71 -2.43 17.15
CA SER A 391 28.69 -3.19 15.89
C SER A 391 29.58 -4.43 16.04
N ALA A 392 28.98 -5.61 16.24
CA ALA A 392 29.70 -6.87 16.48
C ALA A 392 30.24 -7.57 15.21
N ALA A 393 30.58 -6.80 14.17
CA ALA A 393 31.37 -7.30 13.05
C ALA A 393 32.79 -7.69 13.52
N ALA A 394 33.62 -8.28 12.64
CA ALA A 394 34.95 -8.83 12.95
C ALA A 394 35.86 -7.93 13.83
N HIS A 395 35.66 -6.61 13.80
CA HIS A 395 36.20 -5.69 14.80
C HIS A 395 35.06 -4.89 15.43
N ALA A 396 34.84 -5.07 16.74
CA ALA A 396 33.80 -4.37 17.49
C ALA A 396 34.06 -2.86 17.52
N GLU A 397 33.12 -2.06 17.02
CA GLU A 397 33.16 -0.60 17.21
C GLU A 397 32.04 -0.16 18.12
N ILE A 398 32.39 0.72 19.05
CA ILE A 398 31.49 1.33 20.02
C ILE A 398 31.23 2.77 19.59
N TYR A 399 29.95 3.14 19.59
CA TYR A 399 29.46 4.50 19.35
C TYR A 399 28.71 4.95 20.59
N GLU A 400 29.19 6.02 21.23
CA GLU A 400 28.54 6.64 22.37
C GLU A 400 27.64 7.78 21.89
N LEU A 401 26.33 7.57 21.98
CA LEU A 401 25.33 8.51 21.49
C LEU A 401 24.54 9.07 22.66
N HIS A 402 24.40 10.40 22.68
CA HIS A 402 23.66 11.14 23.69
C HIS A 402 22.41 11.75 23.04
N LEU A 403 21.28 11.66 23.74
CA LEU A 403 20.00 12.26 23.35
C LEU A 403 19.63 13.40 24.30
N GLN A 404 18.54 14.12 24.00
CA GLN A 404 18.11 15.24 24.85
C GLN A 404 17.54 14.75 26.17
N THR A 405 16.82 13.63 26.17
CA THR A 405 16.14 13.08 27.35
C THR A 405 16.34 11.57 27.50
N LYS A 406 16.20 11.06 28.74
CA LYS A 406 16.16 9.62 29.04
C LYS A 406 15.01 8.92 28.30
N MET A 407 13.87 9.61 28.16
CA MET A 407 12.69 9.08 27.45
C MET A 407 12.99 8.85 25.97
N GLU A 408 13.56 9.84 25.29
CA GLU A 408 13.99 9.69 23.89
C GLU A 408 15.00 8.56 23.75
N ARG A 409 16.00 8.48 24.64
CA ARG A 409 16.98 7.40 24.66
C ARG A 409 16.31 6.04 24.75
N ASN A 410 15.34 5.86 25.65
CA ASN A 410 14.61 4.60 25.80
C ASN A 410 13.80 4.23 24.56
N ILE A 411 13.11 5.21 23.95
CA ILE A 411 12.37 5.01 22.70
C ILE A 411 13.34 4.53 21.60
N TRP A 412 14.48 5.20 21.44
CA TRP A 412 15.48 4.83 20.44
C TRP A 412 16.07 3.44 20.66
N MET A 413 16.42 3.10 21.90
CA MET A 413 16.92 1.76 22.22
C MET A 413 15.90 0.67 21.85
N GLU A 414 14.63 0.90 22.14
CA GLU A 414 13.54 -0.03 21.80
C GLU A 414 13.37 -0.15 20.28
N ARG A 415 13.34 0.98 19.55
CA ARG A 415 13.22 0.98 18.09
C ARG A 415 14.38 0.25 17.42
N ILE A 416 15.60 0.42 17.90
CA ILE A 416 16.77 -0.25 17.33
C ILE A 416 16.72 -1.75 17.62
N ARG A 417 16.34 -2.18 18.84
CA ARG A 417 16.15 -3.60 19.15
C ARG A 417 15.11 -4.25 18.24
N GLN A 418 13.96 -3.60 18.07
CA GLN A 418 12.91 -4.06 17.14
C GLN A 418 13.40 -4.12 15.69
N ALA A 419 14.32 -3.26 15.28
CA ALA A 419 14.88 -3.28 13.93
C ALA A 419 15.95 -4.37 13.75
N VAL A 420 16.68 -4.74 14.81
CA VAL A 420 17.71 -5.79 14.82
C VAL A 420 17.11 -7.19 14.86
N GLU A 421 15.92 -7.36 15.44
CA GLU A 421 15.21 -8.64 15.55
C GLU A 421 14.41 -9.02 14.29
N ARG A 422 14.30 -8.12 13.31
CA ARG A 422 13.69 -8.39 12.00
C ARG A 422 14.66 -9.08 11.07
#